data_AF-A0A7S2G2B6-F1
#
_entry.id   AF-A0A7S2G2B6-F1
#
_cell.length_a   1.000
_cell.length_b   1.000
_cell.length_c   1.000
_cell.angle_alpha   90.00
_cell.angle_beta   90.00
_cell.angle_gamma   90.00
#
_symmetry.space_group_name_H-M   'P 1'
#
loop_
_entity.id
_entity.type
_entity.pdbx_description
1 polymer ?
#
loop_
_entity_poly.entity_id
_entity_poly.type
_entity_poly.pdbx_seq_one_letter_code
_entity_poly.pdbx_strand_id
1 'polypeptide(L)'
;AEGTSKGGPDLETILESGNYAPTFGMDEIKYLMKDLLRHTFFHLDEHNTGNIKEGYDKGNDFFEATLDKEVMVYTSGIYKTGKETLKQAQKYKLDFVADAVELKKGDNVLDIGCGWGRLARHFTDLGAKVTGV
;
A
#
# COMPACT_ATOMS: atom_id res chain seq x y z
N ALA A 1 27.83 -26.63 -17.69
CA ALA A 1 26.44 -27.08 -17.50
C ALA A 1 25.57 -25.83 -17.48
N GLU A 2 25.05 -25.46 -18.65
CA GLU A 2 24.24 -24.26 -18.84
C GLU A 2 22.79 -24.58 -18.45
N GLY A 3 22.28 -23.89 -17.42
CA GLY A 3 20.89 -23.97 -17.00
C GLY A 3 20.05 -23.03 -17.83
N THR A 4 19.30 -23.57 -18.78
CA THR A 4 18.32 -22.82 -19.58
C THR A 4 17.18 -22.34 -18.69
N SER A 5 17.17 -21.04 -18.41
CA SER A 5 16.00 -20.29 -17.95
C SER A 5 14.90 -20.44 -19.01
N LYS A 6 13.84 -21.20 -18.70
CA LYS A 6 12.63 -21.21 -19.53
C LYS A 6 11.93 -19.87 -19.35
N GLY A 7 12.21 -18.93 -20.25
CA GLY A 7 11.50 -17.66 -20.36
C GLY A 7 10.03 -17.94 -20.70
N GLY A 8 9.13 -17.45 -19.84
CA GLY A 8 7.72 -17.35 -20.21
C GLY A 8 7.55 -16.43 -21.43
N PRO A 9 6.39 -16.46 -22.11
CA PRO A 9 6.15 -15.62 -23.27
C PRO A 9 6.32 -14.15 -22.90
N ASP A 10 6.97 -13.41 -23.79
CA ASP A 10 7.23 -11.99 -23.66
C ASP A 10 5.92 -11.20 -23.52
N LEU A 11 5.94 -10.11 -22.74
CA LEU A 11 4.72 -9.38 -22.36
C LEU A 11 4.01 -8.78 -23.58
N GLU A 12 4.78 -8.32 -24.58
CA GLU A 12 4.21 -7.87 -25.86
C GLU A 12 3.50 -9.02 -26.58
N THR A 13 4.09 -10.22 -26.56
CA THR A 13 3.50 -11.41 -27.18
C THR A 13 2.18 -11.80 -26.49
N ILE A 14 2.07 -11.64 -25.17
CA ILE A 14 0.83 -11.91 -24.42
C ILE A 14 -0.25 -10.90 -24.80
N LEU A 15 0.08 -9.61 -24.83
CA LEU A 15 -0.86 -8.52 -25.10
C LEU A 15 -1.34 -8.52 -26.56
N GLU A 16 -0.47 -8.85 -27.51
CA GLU A 16 -0.80 -8.92 -28.93
C GLU A 16 -1.52 -10.21 -29.33
N SER A 17 -1.43 -11.27 -28.51
CA SER A 17 -2.00 -12.59 -28.85
C SER A 17 -3.51 -12.60 -29.04
N GLY A 18 -4.25 -11.59 -28.55
CA GLY A 18 -5.71 -11.54 -28.60
C GLY A 18 -6.43 -12.65 -27.82
N ASN A 19 -5.69 -13.58 -27.22
CA ASN A 19 -6.20 -14.74 -26.48
C ASN A 19 -6.75 -14.39 -25.09
N TYR A 20 -6.56 -13.14 -24.65
CA TYR A 20 -7.09 -12.59 -23.40
C TYR A 20 -8.04 -11.41 -23.68
N ALA A 21 -8.84 -11.49 -24.74
CA ALA A 21 -9.95 -10.56 -24.90
C ALA A 21 -10.87 -10.70 -23.67
N PRO A 22 -11.28 -9.60 -23.00
CA PRO A 22 -12.24 -9.68 -21.92
C PRO A 22 -13.54 -10.25 -22.51
N THR A 23 -13.83 -11.50 -22.18
CA THR A 23 -15.07 -12.15 -22.57
C THR A 23 -16.11 -11.69 -21.55
N PHE A 24 -17.05 -10.84 -21.99
CA PHE A 24 -18.24 -10.54 -21.21
C PHE A 24 -19.18 -11.75 -21.30
N GLY A 25 -18.87 -12.80 -20.55
CA GLY A 25 -19.72 -13.97 -20.39
C GLY A 25 -20.84 -13.71 -19.40
N MET A 26 -21.77 -14.66 -19.32
CA MET A 26 -22.89 -14.59 -18.38
C MET A 26 -22.43 -14.63 -16.92
N ASP A 27 -21.27 -15.22 -16.63
CA ASP A 27 -20.70 -15.28 -15.29
C ASP A 27 -20.11 -13.94 -14.85
N GLU A 28 -19.45 -13.21 -15.74
CA GLU A 28 -18.95 -11.85 -15.51
C GLU A 28 -20.09 -10.85 -15.37
N ILE A 29 -21.15 -10.99 -16.19
CA ILE A 29 -22.37 -10.18 -16.07
C ILE A 29 -23.08 -10.50 -14.75
N LYS A 30 -23.13 -11.77 -14.34
CA LYS A 30 -23.72 -12.19 -13.08
C LYS A 30 -22.90 -11.69 -11.89
N TYR A 31 -21.57 -11.70 -11.98
CA TYR A 31 -20.69 -11.11 -10.97
C TYR A 31 -20.93 -9.61 -10.89
N LEU A 32 -20.90 -8.90 -12.02
CA LEU A 32 -21.20 -7.47 -12.08
C LEU A 32 -22.58 -7.17 -11.47
N MET A 33 -23.64 -7.85 -11.89
CA MET A 33 -24.98 -7.59 -11.39
C MET A 33 -25.16 -7.97 -9.92
N LYS A 34 -24.51 -9.05 -9.44
CA LYS A 34 -24.69 -9.52 -8.06
C LYS A 34 -23.79 -8.78 -7.07
N ASP A 35 -22.53 -8.56 -7.40
CA ASP A 35 -21.57 -7.86 -6.55
C ASP A 35 -21.71 -6.35 -6.70
N LEU A 36 -21.72 -5.78 -7.91
CA LEU A 36 -21.77 -4.31 -8.08
C LEU A 36 -23.05 -3.70 -7.51
N LEU A 37 -24.21 -4.32 -7.76
CA LEU A 37 -25.48 -3.83 -7.20
C LEU A 37 -25.55 -4.06 -5.70
N ARG A 38 -25.07 -5.21 -5.19
CA ARG A 38 -25.01 -5.44 -3.75
C ARG A 38 -24.06 -4.45 -3.05
N HIS A 39 -22.91 -4.16 -3.62
CA HIS A 39 -21.91 -3.25 -3.03
C HIS A 39 -22.30 -1.77 -3.14
N THR A 40 -23.02 -1.39 -4.20
CA THR A 40 -23.52 -0.01 -4.37
C THR A 40 -24.71 0.29 -3.47
N PHE A 41 -25.61 -0.69 -3.26
CA PHE A 41 -26.84 -0.46 -2.50
C PHE A 41 -26.77 -0.93 -1.03
N PHE A 42 -25.88 -1.85 -0.69
CA PHE A 42 -25.68 -2.35 0.67
C PHE A 42 -24.21 -2.24 1.06
N HIS A 43 -23.81 -1.07 1.58
CA HIS A 43 -22.53 -0.91 2.27
C HIS A 43 -22.58 -1.70 3.60
N LEU A 44 -22.32 -3.02 3.55
CA LEU A 44 -22.07 -3.81 4.76
C LEU A 44 -20.62 -3.58 5.22
N ASP A 45 -20.46 -3.03 6.43
CA ASP A 45 -19.17 -2.79 7.09
C ASP A 45 -18.25 -4.02 7.16
N GLU A 46 -18.82 -5.23 7.15
CA GLU A 46 -18.09 -6.51 7.25
C GLU A 46 -17.13 -6.79 6.09
N HIS A 47 -17.28 -6.12 4.93
CA HIS A 47 -16.40 -6.37 3.78
C HIS A 47 -15.07 -5.58 3.85
N ASN A 48 -15.04 -4.44 4.53
CA ASN A 48 -13.83 -3.62 4.66
C ASN A 48 -12.79 -4.29 5.56
N THR A 49 -13.22 -4.91 6.67
CA THR A 49 -12.32 -5.62 7.59
C THR A 49 -11.73 -6.89 6.96
N GLY A 50 -12.51 -7.62 6.15
CA GLY A 50 -12.03 -8.80 5.42
C GLY A 50 -10.92 -8.48 4.40
N ASN A 51 -11.13 -7.48 3.55
CA ASN A 51 -10.17 -7.11 2.50
C ASN A 51 -8.87 -6.50 3.03
N ILE A 52 -8.93 -5.73 4.13
CA ILE A 52 -7.74 -5.19 4.81
C ILE A 52 -6.91 -6.34 5.38
N LYS A 53 -7.57 -7.33 6.01
CA LYS A 53 -6.90 -8.47 6.63
C LYS A 53 -6.14 -9.32 5.60
N GLU A 54 -6.77 -9.67 4.49
CA GLU A 54 -6.13 -10.49 3.44
C GLU A 54 -4.94 -9.77 2.75
N GLY A 55 -4.95 -8.44 2.69
CA GLY A 55 -3.89 -7.64 2.08
C GLY A 55 -2.66 -7.43 2.97
N TYR A 56 -2.86 -7.16 4.27
CA TYR A 56 -1.80 -6.73 5.19
C TYR A 56 -1.34 -7.80 6.20
N ASP A 57 -2.09 -8.89 6.44
CA ASP A 57 -1.66 -10.03 7.29
C ASP A 57 -0.77 -11.05 6.55
N LYS A 58 0.00 -10.61 5.54
CA LYS A 58 0.95 -11.48 4.81
C LYS A 58 2.22 -11.80 5.62
N GLY A 59 2.35 -11.21 6.81
CA GLY A 59 3.51 -11.34 7.70
C GLY A 59 4.61 -10.30 7.41
N ASN A 60 5.37 -9.91 8.44
CA ASN A 60 6.40 -8.88 8.33
C ASN A 60 7.52 -9.27 7.35
N ASP A 61 7.90 -10.55 7.29
CA ASP A 61 8.95 -11.06 6.40
C ASP A 61 8.68 -10.73 4.92
N PHE A 62 7.41 -10.78 4.50
CA PHE A 62 7.01 -10.41 3.14
C PHE A 62 7.25 -8.92 2.85
N PHE A 63 6.89 -8.06 3.80
CA PHE A 63 7.04 -6.61 3.65
C PHE A 63 8.51 -6.18 3.80
N GLU A 64 9.28 -6.78 4.71
CA GLU A 64 10.71 -6.51 4.85
C GLU A 64 11.55 -6.90 3.62
N ALA A 65 11.02 -7.78 2.76
CA ALA A 65 11.67 -8.11 1.49
C ALA A 65 11.56 -6.99 0.44
N THR A 66 10.56 -6.10 0.57
CA THR A 66 10.25 -5.05 -0.43
C THR A 66 10.34 -3.63 0.12
N LEU A 67 10.20 -3.46 1.43
CA LEU A 67 10.29 -2.18 2.14
C LEU A 67 11.67 -2.00 2.77
N ASP A 68 11.94 -0.77 3.21
CA ASP A 68 13.08 -0.51 4.08
C ASP A 68 12.86 -1.17 5.45
N LYS A 69 13.76 -2.10 5.81
CA LYS A 69 13.65 -2.95 7.01
C LYS A 69 13.63 -2.19 8.33
N GLU A 70 14.18 -0.98 8.36
CA GLU A 70 14.24 -0.18 9.59
C GLU A 70 13.07 0.79 9.70
N VAL A 71 12.60 1.33 8.58
CA VAL A 71 11.57 2.37 8.58
C VAL A 71 10.16 1.78 8.47
N MET A 72 9.98 0.71 7.67
CA MET A 72 8.69 0.02 7.48
C MET A 72 7.52 0.96 7.17
N VAL A 73 7.73 1.88 6.23
CA VAL A 73 6.68 2.78 5.71
C VAL A 73 6.19 2.26 4.36
N TYR A 74 4.92 1.91 4.30
CA TYR A 74 4.30 1.39 3.08
C TYR A 74 3.47 2.45 2.35
N THR A 75 4.10 3.59 2.10
CA THR A 75 3.61 4.69 1.26
C THR A 75 4.76 5.25 0.44
N SER A 76 4.47 6.16 -0.49
CA SER A 76 5.51 6.85 -1.25
C SER A 76 6.57 7.51 -0.35
N GLY A 77 7.82 7.47 -0.80
CA GLY A 77 8.92 8.26 -0.26
C GLY A 77 9.14 9.54 -1.06
N ILE A 78 9.82 10.53 -0.48
CA ILE A 78 10.16 11.78 -1.16
C ILE A 78 11.65 11.79 -1.51
N TYR A 79 11.95 11.74 -2.80
CA TYR A 79 13.30 11.82 -3.36
C TYR A 79 13.57 13.26 -3.82
N LYS A 80 14.41 13.99 -3.09
CA LYS A 80 14.70 15.39 -3.40
C LYS A 80 15.64 15.55 -4.60
N THR A 81 16.56 14.61 -4.76
CA THR A 81 17.59 14.61 -5.81
C THR A 81 17.58 13.37 -6.68
N GLY A 82 16.83 12.33 -6.29
CA GLY A 82 16.79 11.03 -6.96
C GLY A 82 17.96 10.12 -6.60
N LYS A 83 18.85 10.55 -5.70
CA LYS A 83 20.03 9.80 -5.24
C LYS A 83 19.88 9.26 -3.82
N GLU A 84 18.79 9.62 -3.14
CA GLU A 84 18.49 9.17 -1.80
C GLU A 84 18.28 7.65 -1.77
N THR A 85 18.69 7.01 -0.67
CA THR A 85 18.24 5.64 -0.38
C THR A 85 16.75 5.65 -0.03
N LEU A 86 16.07 4.50 -0.14
CA LEU A 86 14.66 4.37 0.27
C LEU A 86 14.45 4.86 1.71
N LYS A 87 15.34 4.48 2.64
CA LYS A 87 15.36 4.96 4.03
C LYS A 87 15.35 6.48 4.13
N GLN A 88 16.24 7.14 3.37
CA GLN A 88 16.36 8.60 3.37
C GLN A 88 15.10 9.25 2.78
N ALA A 89 14.59 8.72 1.67
CA ALA A 89 13.37 9.22 1.05
C ALA A 89 12.15 9.08 1.96
N GLN A 90 12.03 7.97 2.70
CA GLN A 90 10.97 7.79 3.67
C GLN A 90 11.11 8.75 4.86
N LYS A 91 12.34 8.98 5.36
CA LYS A 91 12.57 9.98 6.42
C LYS A 91 12.19 11.39 5.96
N TYR A 92 12.57 11.77 4.74
CA TYR A 92 12.16 13.07 4.17
C TYR A 92 10.65 13.20 4.03
N LYS A 93 9.95 12.11 3.68
CA LYS A 93 8.49 12.10 3.67
C LYS A 93 7.92 12.34 5.08
N LEU A 94 8.47 11.72 6.11
CA LEU A 94 8.02 11.92 7.49
C LEU A 94 8.21 13.37 7.95
N ASP A 95 9.40 13.94 7.72
CA ASP A 95 9.70 15.34 8.03
C ASP A 95 8.75 16.28 7.26
N PHE A 96 8.55 16.03 5.96
CA PHE A 96 7.63 16.79 5.12
C PHE A 96 6.19 16.77 5.64
N VAL A 97 5.69 15.62 6.11
CA VAL A 97 4.33 15.53 6.64
C VAL A 97 4.22 16.29 7.96
N ALA A 98 5.24 16.25 8.83
CA ALA A 98 5.26 17.06 10.06
C ALA A 98 5.21 18.56 9.76
N ASP A 99 5.99 19.01 8.77
CA ASP A 99 6.00 20.40 8.32
C ASP A 99 4.67 20.81 7.70
N ALA A 100 4.09 19.95 6.84
CA ALA A 100 2.86 20.23 6.12
C ALA A 100 1.64 20.37 7.04
N VAL A 101 1.62 19.67 8.18
CA VAL A 101 0.58 19.81 9.20
C VAL A 101 0.91 20.86 10.27
N GLU A 102 2.03 21.59 10.10
CA GLU A 102 2.55 22.59 11.04
C GLU A 102 2.65 22.05 12.48
N LEU A 103 3.13 20.82 12.63
CA LEU A 103 3.11 20.10 13.90
C LEU A 103 3.81 20.87 15.01
N LYS A 104 3.15 21.03 16.16
CA LYS A 104 3.72 21.65 17.36
C LYS A 104 3.84 20.65 18.50
N LYS A 105 4.84 20.88 19.35
CA LYS A 105 5.02 20.12 20.59
C LYS A 105 3.77 20.24 21.46
N GLY A 106 3.23 19.10 21.88
CA GLY A 106 2.02 19.01 22.71
C GLY A 106 0.72 18.81 21.94
N ASP A 107 0.73 18.89 20.61
CA ASP A 107 -0.46 18.65 19.78
C ASP A 107 -0.98 17.22 19.95
N ASN A 108 -2.29 17.04 19.78
CA ASN A 108 -2.92 15.73 19.71
C ASN A 108 -3.18 15.39 18.24
N VAL A 109 -2.67 14.25 17.77
CA VAL A 109 -2.76 13.81 16.38
C VAL A 109 -3.46 12.46 16.28
N LEU A 110 -4.32 12.31 15.27
CA LEU A 110 -4.92 11.04 14.88
C LEU A 110 -4.25 10.56 13.58
N ASP A 111 -3.59 9.41 13.62
CA ASP A 111 -2.95 8.74 12.48
C ASP A 111 -3.85 7.60 11.99
N ILE A 112 -4.60 7.84 10.91
CA ILE A 112 -5.58 6.88 10.37
C ILE A 112 -4.88 5.94 9.39
N GLY A 113 -4.85 4.64 9.70
CA GLY A 113 -4.10 3.66 8.93
C GLY A 113 -2.61 3.73 9.27
N CYS A 114 -2.28 3.67 10.56
CA CYS A 114 -0.93 3.96 11.04
C CYS A 114 0.14 2.92 10.61
N GLY A 115 -0.28 1.79 10.05
CA GLY A 115 0.61 0.70 9.63
C GLY A 115 1.51 0.25 10.78
N TRP A 116 2.82 0.18 10.55
CA TRP A 116 3.82 -0.11 11.61
C TRP A 116 4.09 1.06 12.57
N GLY A 117 3.26 2.10 12.56
CA GLY A 117 3.30 3.22 13.51
C GLY A 117 4.49 4.17 13.31
N ARG A 118 5.15 4.14 12.15
CA ARG A 118 6.37 4.92 11.91
C ARG A 118 6.13 6.43 11.95
N LEU A 119 5.02 6.90 11.39
CA LEU A 119 4.63 8.31 11.42
C LEU A 119 4.26 8.72 12.86
N ALA A 120 3.42 7.95 13.54
CA ALA A 120 3.09 8.16 14.94
C ALA A 120 4.34 8.26 15.84
N ARG A 121 5.33 7.36 15.65
CA ARG A 121 6.60 7.41 16.39
C ARG A 121 7.37 8.70 16.08
N HIS A 122 7.47 9.07 14.80
CA HIS A 122 8.15 10.29 14.37
C HIS A 122 7.52 11.55 15.00
N PHE A 123 6.19 11.65 14.98
CA PHE A 123 5.47 12.78 15.60
C PHE A 123 5.61 12.80 17.12
N THR A 124 5.63 11.63 17.76
CA THR A 124 5.90 11.51 19.19
C THR A 124 7.31 11.96 19.55
N ASP A 125 8.31 11.67 18.72
CA ASP A 125 9.69 12.16 18.89
C ASP A 125 9.79 13.69 18.77
N LEU A 126 8.92 14.32 17.97
CA LEU A 126 8.75 15.78 17.89
C LEU A 126 7.92 16.36 19.05
N GLY A 127 7.38 15.51 19.92
CA GLY A 127 6.69 15.89 21.15
C GLY A 127 5.18 16.01 21.04
N ALA A 128 4.57 15.48 19.98
CA ALA A 128 3.12 15.35 19.88
C ALA A 128 2.60 14.11 20.63
N LYS A 129 1.29 14.07 20.90
CA LYS A 129 0.57 12.91 21.43
C LYS A 129 -0.22 12.29 20.29
N VAL A 130 0.10 11.06 19.91
CA VAL A 130 -0.50 10.44 18.72
C VAL A 130 -1.38 9.26 19.11
N THR A 131 -2.56 9.19 18.50
CA THR A 131 -3.43 8.01 18.50
C THR A 131 -3.42 7.41 17.10
N GLY A 132 -3.02 6.15 16.95
CA GLY A 132 -3.09 5.42 15.69
C GLY A 132 -4.32 4.51 15.63
N VAL A 133 -4.93 4.37 14.45
CA VAL A 133 -6.03 3.42 14.16
C VAL A 133 -5.73 2.56 12.94
#